data_AF-A0A1X7MP71-F1
#
_entry.id   AF-A0A1X7MP71-F1
#
_cell.length_a   1.000
_cell.length_b   1.000
_cell.length_c   1.000
_cell.angle_alpha   90.00
_cell.angle_beta   90.00
_cell.angle_gamma   90.00
#
_symmetry.space_group_name_H-M   'P 1'
#
loop_
_entity.id
_entity.type
_entity.pdbx_description
1 polymer ?
#
loop_
_entity_poly.entity_id
_entity_poly.type
_entity_poly.pdbx_seq_one_letter_code
_entity_poly.pdbx_strand_id
1 'polypeptide(L)'
;MKAVAGKLRSATSTQIRIAEALLESVAAQRLQPGDHITEASVAAMFGVSRSPVRAALAILTAKGVLEQRANRGYFVRRGVKPLAKSGIKLPQSEVEALSLTIARDWFCGRVPENFQESELRRRYGVGQLRFARVLLALAEDGVEGERITPVAGIPPILHGPSSFCAFAPRCEFAAEFCKTQRPAPVLCERGPVLCMRMDHVLRETTLRRVHA
;
A
#
# COMPACT_ATOMS: atom_id res chain seq x y z
N MET A 1 1.69 45.12 21.82
CA MET A 1 2.43 44.53 20.68
C MET A 1 1.97 43.08 20.53
N LYS A 2 1.16 42.77 19.50
CA LYS A 2 0.52 41.46 19.30
C LYS A 2 1.42 40.55 18.46
N ALA A 3 1.86 39.41 19.01
CA ALA A 3 2.49 38.35 18.24
C ALA A 3 1.40 37.39 17.71
N VAL A 4 1.33 37.27 16.39
CA VAL A 4 0.35 36.47 15.66
C VAL A 4 0.75 34.98 15.73
N ALA A 5 0.07 34.23 16.59
CA ALA A 5 0.09 32.77 16.59
C ALA A 5 -0.70 32.26 15.36
N GLY A 6 0.01 32.07 14.25
CA GLY A 6 -0.53 31.51 13.02
C GLY A 6 -0.86 30.03 13.17
N LYS A 7 -2.15 29.73 13.36
CA LYS A 7 -2.82 28.44 13.23
C LYS A 7 -2.16 27.55 12.16
N LEU A 8 -1.42 26.50 12.55
CA LEU A 8 -0.86 25.50 11.64
C LEU A 8 -2.00 24.85 10.86
N ARG A 9 -2.23 25.30 9.63
CA ARG A 9 -3.14 24.64 8.69
C ARG A 9 -2.59 23.23 8.46
N SER A 10 -3.34 22.23 8.92
CA SER A 10 -3.27 20.80 8.60
C SER A 10 -2.34 20.46 7.41
N ALA A 11 -1.22 19.79 7.67
CA ALA A 11 -0.18 19.57 6.64
C ALA A 11 -0.65 18.61 5.52
N THR A 12 -0.32 18.92 4.26
CA THR A 12 -0.70 18.11 3.09
C THR A 12 0.16 16.84 2.96
N SER A 13 -0.30 15.84 2.21
CA SER A 13 0.43 14.58 1.96
C SER A 13 1.85 14.80 1.44
N THR A 14 2.05 15.76 0.53
CA THR A 14 3.36 16.17 0.02
C THR A 14 4.28 16.71 1.12
N GLN A 15 3.76 17.45 2.09
CA GLN A 15 4.56 18.03 3.18
C GLN A 15 5.07 16.94 4.12
N ILE A 16 4.27 15.91 4.36
CA ILE A 16 4.66 14.76 5.20
C ILE A 16 5.76 13.95 4.51
N ARG A 17 5.60 13.66 3.21
CA ARG A 17 6.61 12.95 2.40
C ARG A 17 7.99 13.62 2.45
N ILE A 18 8.01 14.95 2.25
CA ILE A 18 9.26 15.72 2.29
C ILE A 18 9.89 15.66 3.69
N ALA A 19 9.09 15.75 4.75
CA ALA A 19 9.58 15.69 6.12
C ALA A 19 10.17 14.32 6.47
N GLU A 20 9.52 13.22 6.05
CA GLU A 20 9.99 11.84 6.28
C GLU A 20 11.30 11.57 5.54
N ALA A 21 11.38 11.90 4.25
CA ALA A 21 12.59 11.68 3.47
C ALA A 21 13.81 12.49 3.98
N LEU A 22 13.59 13.72 4.47
CA LEU A 22 14.65 14.49 5.13
C LEU A 22 15.08 13.86 6.45
N LEU A 23 14.12 13.33 7.23
CA LEU A 23 14.41 12.66 8.50
C LEU A 23 15.19 11.35 8.29
N GLU A 24 14.86 10.58 7.25
CA GLU A 24 15.64 9.41 6.84
C GLU A 24 17.05 9.78 6.42
N SER A 25 17.22 10.89 5.70
CA SER A 25 18.53 11.37 5.28
C SER A 25 19.41 11.75 6.48
N VAL A 26 18.83 12.35 7.53
CA VAL A 26 19.52 12.59 8.80
C VAL A 26 19.83 11.28 9.54
N ALA A 27 18.88 10.33 9.57
CA ALA A 27 19.06 9.05 10.24
C ALA A 27 20.15 8.18 9.58
N ALA A 28 20.23 8.21 8.25
CA ALA A 28 21.24 7.53 7.44
C ALA A 28 22.60 8.25 7.43
N GLN A 29 22.79 9.32 8.21
CA GLN A 29 23.99 10.15 8.27
C GLN A 29 24.38 10.80 6.92
N ARG A 30 23.46 10.86 5.95
CA ARG A 30 23.64 11.62 4.70
C ARG A 30 23.55 13.13 4.93
N LEU A 31 22.81 13.54 5.95
CA LEU A 31 22.78 14.89 6.49
C LEU A 31 23.34 14.87 7.91
N GLN A 32 24.45 15.56 8.12
CA GLN A 32 25.17 15.60 9.39
C GLN A 32 24.68 16.74 10.29
N PRO A 33 24.84 16.61 11.62
CA PRO A 33 24.56 17.71 12.53
C PRO A 33 25.35 18.96 12.19
N GLY A 34 24.65 20.07 11.96
CA GLY A 34 25.23 21.32 11.49
C GLY A 34 25.09 21.56 9.98
N ASP A 35 24.63 20.58 9.20
CA ASP A 35 24.38 20.76 7.77
C ASP A 35 23.30 21.79 7.51
N HIS A 36 23.53 22.59 6.47
CA HIS A 36 22.63 23.65 6.05
C HIS A 36 21.65 23.12 5.00
N ILE A 37 20.35 23.23 5.30
CA ILE A 37 19.25 22.84 4.43
C ILE A 37 18.52 24.10 3.98
N THR A 38 18.45 24.29 2.66
CA THR A 38 17.73 25.42 2.05
C THR A 38 16.40 24.98 1.47
N GLU A 39 15.38 25.84 1.54
CA GLU A 39 14.10 25.61 0.88
C GLU A 39 14.26 25.36 -0.63
N ALA A 40 15.21 26.06 -1.27
CA ALA A 40 15.51 25.90 -2.69
C ALA A 40 16.07 24.51 -3.01
N SER A 41 17.03 24.01 -2.21
CA SER A 41 17.63 22.68 -2.42
C SER A 41 16.60 21.56 -2.28
N VAL A 42 15.73 21.64 -1.27
CA VAL A 42 14.68 20.64 -1.04
C VAL A 42 13.60 20.76 -2.10
N ALA A 43 13.20 21.97 -2.51
CA ALA A 43 12.26 22.17 -3.60
C ALA A 43 12.73 21.53 -4.91
N ALA A 44 14.01 21.71 -5.25
CA ALA A 44 14.62 21.10 -6.42
C ALA A 44 14.66 19.57 -6.33
N MET A 45 15.04 19.02 -5.16
CA MET A 45 15.13 17.57 -4.93
C MET A 45 13.79 16.85 -5.09
N PHE A 46 12.70 17.48 -4.64
CA PHE A 46 11.37 16.87 -4.66
C PHE A 46 10.50 17.32 -5.84
N GLY A 47 10.99 18.20 -6.72
CA GLY A 47 10.23 18.71 -7.86
C GLY A 47 8.98 19.51 -7.49
N VAL A 48 9.01 20.22 -6.34
CA VAL A 48 7.85 20.95 -5.79
C VAL A 48 8.14 22.44 -5.60
N SER A 49 7.09 23.24 -5.40
CA SER A 49 7.26 24.66 -5.03
C SER A 49 7.79 24.82 -3.60
N ARG A 50 8.29 26.02 -3.26
CA ARG A 50 8.86 26.31 -1.92
C ARG A 50 7.83 26.29 -0.78
N SER A 51 6.55 26.48 -1.10
CA SER A 51 5.47 26.52 -0.10
C SER A 51 5.29 25.21 0.70
N PRO A 52 5.13 24.02 0.07
CA PRO A 52 5.08 22.75 0.78
C PRO A 52 6.40 22.41 1.49
N VAL A 53 7.55 22.79 0.90
CA VAL A 53 8.86 22.58 1.52
C VAL A 53 8.97 23.34 2.84
N ARG A 54 8.59 24.62 2.86
CA ARG A 54 8.61 25.44 4.08
C ARG A 54 7.74 24.85 5.18
N ALA A 55 6.58 24.31 4.82
CA ALA A 55 5.70 23.63 5.79
C ALA A 55 6.33 22.33 6.32
N ALA A 56 6.96 21.52 5.47
CA ALA A 56 7.68 20.30 5.87
C ALA A 56 8.85 20.61 6.82
N LEU A 57 9.66 21.62 6.51
CA LEU A 57 10.77 22.07 7.35
C LEU A 57 10.28 22.64 8.69
N ALA A 58 9.13 23.32 8.71
CA ALA A 58 8.49 23.77 9.94
C ALA A 58 8.07 22.58 10.84
N ILE A 59 7.56 21.49 10.26
CA ILE A 59 7.25 20.25 11.01
C ILE A 59 8.50 19.68 11.67
N LEU A 60 9.61 19.58 10.93
CA LEU A 60 10.88 19.06 11.45
C LEU A 60 11.50 20.00 12.50
N THR A 61 11.30 21.30 12.37
CA THR A 61 11.71 22.30 13.36
C THR A 61 10.91 22.15 14.65
N ALA A 62 9.58 21.99 14.54
CA ALA A 62 8.70 21.75 15.69
C ALA A 62 9.02 20.43 16.42
N LYS A 63 9.51 19.42 15.69
CA LYS A 63 9.98 18.14 16.25
C LYS A 63 11.40 18.21 16.83
N GLY A 64 12.08 19.35 16.73
CA GLY A 64 13.44 19.53 17.25
C GLY A 64 14.55 18.86 16.43
N VAL A 65 14.25 18.40 15.21
CA VAL A 65 15.23 17.80 14.29
C VAL A 65 16.05 18.89 13.61
N LEU A 66 15.38 19.96 13.19
CA LEU A 66 15.99 21.13 12.58
C LEU A 66 15.93 22.33 13.53
N GLU A 67 16.89 23.23 13.36
CA GLU A 67 16.91 24.55 13.96
C GLU A 67 16.79 25.58 12.83
N GLN A 68 15.77 26.45 12.92
CA GLN A 68 15.65 27.58 12.01
C GLN A 68 16.54 28.72 12.51
N ARG A 69 17.42 29.25 11.65
CA ARG A 69 18.21 30.44 11.94
C ARG A 69 17.74 31.60 11.07
N ALA A 70 17.41 32.71 11.72
CA ALA A 70 16.93 33.91 11.02
C ALA A 70 17.89 34.32 9.90
N ASN A 71 17.36 34.51 8.69
CA ASN A 71 18.08 34.86 7.46
C ASN A 71 19.20 33.90 7.03
N ARG A 72 19.28 32.69 7.63
CA ARG A 72 20.32 31.70 7.30
C ARG A 72 19.78 30.31 6.98
N GLY A 73 18.47 30.12 6.90
CA GLY A 73 17.86 28.83 6.55
C GLY A 73 17.71 27.88 7.74
N TYR A 74 17.73 26.58 7.46
CA TYR A 74 17.52 25.51 8.44
C TYR A 74 18.81 24.73 8.63
N PHE A 75 19.11 24.35 9.88
CA PHE A 75 20.30 23.58 10.22
C PHE A 75 19.92 22.30 10.96
N VAL A 76 20.59 21.19 10.67
CA VAL A 76 20.41 19.95 11.44
C VAL A 76 20.93 20.19 12.86
N ARG A 77 20.10 19.94 13.88
CA ARG A 77 20.47 20.23 15.28
C ARG A 77 21.63 19.32 15.75
N ARG A 78 22.57 19.87 16.52
CA ARG A 78 23.62 19.09 17.19
C ARG A 78 23.05 18.28 18.35
N GLY A 79 23.47 17.02 18.48
CA GLY A 79 22.95 16.14 19.54
C GLY A 79 21.57 15.54 19.23
N VAL A 80 21.13 15.59 17.96
CA VAL A 80 20.18 14.60 17.46
C VAL A 80 20.89 13.27 17.65
N LYS A 81 20.65 12.58 18.78
CA LYS A 81 20.99 11.16 18.92
C LYS A 81 20.50 10.52 17.63
N PRO A 82 21.28 9.66 16.96
CA PRO A 82 20.77 8.94 15.81
C PRO A 82 19.41 8.39 16.22
N LEU A 83 18.33 8.98 15.68
CA LEU A 83 17.00 8.41 15.84
C LEU A 83 16.93 7.05 15.12
N ALA A 84 18.06 6.54 14.63
CA ALA A 84 18.38 5.14 14.38
C ALA A 84 17.87 4.16 15.45
N LYS A 85 17.55 4.60 16.69
CA LYS A 85 16.74 3.81 17.64
C LYS A 85 15.64 4.57 18.40
N SER A 86 15.24 5.76 17.94
CA SER A 86 13.93 6.31 18.32
C SER A 86 13.05 6.23 17.09
N GLY A 87 12.38 5.09 16.98
CA GLY A 87 11.51 4.76 15.87
C GLY A 87 10.62 5.95 15.48
N ILE A 88 10.84 6.44 14.26
CA ILE A 88 9.73 6.59 13.34
C ILE A 88 9.60 5.27 12.54
N LYS A 89 9.74 4.13 13.22
CA LYS A 89 8.72 3.09 13.09
C LYS A 89 7.67 3.49 14.11
N LEU A 90 6.58 4.07 13.65
CA LEU A 90 5.38 4.10 14.49
C LEU A 90 4.62 2.82 14.19
N PRO A 91 4.66 1.80 15.07
CA PRO A 91 3.53 0.90 15.17
C PRO A 91 2.40 1.74 15.76
N GLN A 92 1.51 2.28 14.92
CA GLN A 92 0.19 2.66 15.39
C GLN A 92 -0.71 1.53 14.94
N SER A 93 -1.05 0.62 15.84
CA SER A 93 -2.11 -0.37 15.60
C SER A 93 -3.33 0.27 14.95
N GLU A 94 -3.60 1.56 15.23
CA GLU A 94 -4.63 2.37 14.57
C GLU A 94 -4.34 2.77 13.11
N VAL A 95 -3.10 3.08 12.72
CA VAL A 95 -2.77 3.38 11.31
C VAL A 95 -2.76 2.10 10.51
N GLU A 96 -2.14 1.03 11.04
CA GLU A 96 -2.10 -0.27 10.38
C GLU A 96 -3.50 -0.88 10.26
N ALA A 97 -4.32 -0.84 11.32
CA ALA A 97 -5.72 -1.26 11.25
C ALA A 97 -6.54 -0.42 10.26
N LEU A 98 -6.30 0.89 10.20
CA LEU A 98 -6.99 1.77 9.26
C LEU A 98 -6.54 1.52 7.81
N SER A 99 -5.24 1.31 7.56
CA SER A 99 -4.70 0.91 6.26
C SER A 99 -5.35 -0.38 5.80
N LEU A 100 -5.39 -1.42 6.64
CA LEU A 100 -6.03 -2.69 6.32
C LEU A 100 -7.54 -2.55 6.08
N THR A 101 -8.22 -1.66 6.82
CA THR A 101 -9.65 -1.37 6.61
C THR A 101 -9.90 -0.70 5.27
N ILE A 102 -9.11 0.31 4.93
CA ILE A 102 -9.20 1.01 3.65
C ILE A 102 -8.86 0.08 2.49
N ALA A 103 -7.78 -0.71 2.61
CA ALA A 103 -7.41 -1.72 1.62
C ALA A 103 -8.56 -2.73 1.40
N ARG A 104 -9.16 -3.25 2.48
CA ARG A 104 -10.31 -4.16 2.38
C ARG A 104 -11.50 -3.52 1.69
N ASP A 105 -11.84 -2.29 2.04
CA ASP A 105 -12.95 -1.57 1.41
C ASP A 105 -12.70 -1.31 -0.07
N TRP A 106 -11.45 -1.05 -0.44
CA TRP A 106 -11.06 -0.92 -1.85
C TRP A 106 -11.20 -2.26 -2.59
N PHE A 107 -10.68 -3.37 -2.05
CA PHE A 107 -10.83 -4.71 -2.63
C PHE A 107 -12.29 -5.14 -2.81
N CYS A 108 -13.18 -4.73 -1.89
CA CYS A 108 -14.61 -5.03 -1.98
C CYS A 108 -15.40 -4.03 -2.86
N GLY A 109 -14.75 -3.08 -3.53
CA GLY A 109 -15.42 -2.06 -4.35
C GLY A 109 -16.25 -1.05 -3.57
N ARG A 110 -16.03 -0.94 -2.25
CA ARG A 110 -16.69 0.05 -1.39
C ARG A 110 -16.05 1.43 -1.49
N VAL A 111 -14.78 1.52 -1.86
CA VAL A 111 -14.08 2.77 -2.23
C VAL A 111 -14.17 2.93 -3.75
N PRO A 112 -14.70 4.05 -4.27
CA PRO A 112 -14.78 4.27 -5.72
C PRO A 112 -13.38 4.37 -6.34
N GLU A 113 -13.25 4.10 -7.65
CA GLU A 113 -11.96 4.21 -8.36
C GLU A 113 -11.43 5.66 -8.38
N ASN A 114 -12.34 6.65 -8.37
CA ASN A 114 -12.02 8.07 -8.31
C ASN A 114 -12.61 8.68 -7.04
N PHE A 115 -11.81 9.39 -6.26
CA PHE A 115 -12.25 10.08 -5.04
C PHE A 115 -11.39 11.29 -4.75
N GLN A 116 -11.92 12.21 -3.94
CA GLN A 116 -11.13 13.26 -3.31
C GLN A 116 -10.60 12.80 -1.94
N GLU A 117 -9.38 13.23 -1.57
CA GLU A 117 -8.78 12.91 -0.27
C GLU A 117 -9.68 13.33 0.90
N SER A 118 -10.32 14.49 0.80
CA SER A 118 -11.26 15.04 1.79
C SER A 118 -12.48 14.15 2.02
N GLU A 119 -12.95 13.45 0.99
CA GLU A 119 -14.11 12.57 1.05
C GLU A 119 -13.80 11.30 1.83
N LEU A 120 -12.67 10.65 1.54
CA LEU A 120 -12.24 9.47 2.29
C LEU A 120 -11.90 9.82 3.74
N ARG A 121 -11.28 10.97 3.98
CA ARG A 121 -11.05 11.46 5.34
C ARG A 121 -12.34 11.61 6.15
N ARG A 122 -13.39 12.16 5.55
CA ARG A 122 -14.71 12.30 6.18
C ARG A 122 -15.33 10.93 6.43
N ARG A 123 -15.26 10.02 5.44
CA ARG A 123 -15.81 8.66 5.53
C ARG A 123 -15.19 7.84 6.66
N TYR A 124 -13.87 7.90 6.81
CA TYR A 124 -13.14 7.17 7.84
C TYR A 124 -12.92 7.96 9.14
N GLY A 125 -13.48 9.17 9.25
CA GLY A 125 -13.42 9.98 10.48
C GLY A 125 -12.01 10.40 10.88
N VAL A 126 -11.11 10.61 9.91
CA VAL A 126 -9.67 10.78 10.17
C VAL A 126 -9.13 12.16 9.80
N GLY A 127 -8.28 12.67 10.70
CA GLY A 127 -7.53 13.90 10.48
C GLY A 127 -6.52 13.77 9.33
N GLN A 128 -6.21 14.88 8.67
CA GLN A 128 -5.32 14.93 7.49
C GLN A 128 -3.97 14.27 7.72
N LEU A 129 -3.31 14.58 8.83
CA LEU A 129 -1.98 14.05 9.15
C LEU A 129 -2.00 12.53 9.30
N ARG A 130 -3.08 11.99 9.86
CA ARG A 130 -3.27 10.54 10.02
C ARG A 130 -3.58 9.89 8.67
N PHE A 131 -4.46 10.51 7.88
CA PHE A 131 -4.83 9.98 6.57
C PHE A 131 -3.66 9.98 5.58
N ALA A 132 -2.88 11.06 5.54
CA ALA A 132 -1.70 11.14 4.69
C ALA A 132 -0.66 10.07 5.05
N ARG A 133 -0.50 9.73 6.35
CA ARG A 133 0.35 8.60 6.77
C ARG A 133 -0.20 7.25 6.34
N VAL A 134 -1.53 7.07 6.35
CA VAL A 134 -2.16 5.85 5.83
C VAL A 134 -1.97 5.72 4.32
N LEU A 135 -2.14 6.80 3.56
CA LEU A 135 -1.88 6.80 2.11
C LEU A 135 -0.43 6.44 1.79
N LEU A 136 0.52 6.90 2.60
CA LEU A 136 1.93 6.56 2.45
C LEU A 136 2.17 5.08 2.72
N ALA A 137 1.67 4.55 3.84
CA ALA A 137 1.77 3.13 4.16
C ALA A 137 1.15 2.25 3.05
N LEU A 138 -0.03 2.63 2.55
CA LEU A 138 -0.68 1.93 1.44
C LEU A 138 0.09 2.01 0.11
N ALA A 139 0.82 3.10 -0.12
CA ALA A 139 1.66 3.26 -1.31
C ALA A 139 2.96 2.46 -1.21
N GLU A 140 3.54 2.34 -0.01
CA GLU A 140 4.72 1.51 0.25
C GLU A 140 4.43 0.00 0.14
N ASP A 141 3.26 -0.43 0.63
CA ASP A 141 2.76 -1.80 0.48
C ASP A 141 2.17 -2.06 -0.92
N GLY A 142 1.99 -0.99 -1.70
CA GLY A 142 1.50 -1.06 -3.07
C GLY A 142 2.57 -1.64 -3.98
N VAL A 143 2.27 -2.79 -4.59
CA VAL A 143 3.05 -3.25 -5.75
C VAL A 143 2.61 -2.40 -6.94
N GLU A 144 3.54 -1.69 -7.61
CA GLU A 144 3.27 -1.19 -8.95
C GLU A 144 2.93 -2.40 -9.83
N GLY A 145 1.65 -2.56 -10.12
CA GLY A 145 1.12 -3.69 -10.84
C GLY A 145 0.32 -3.21 -12.04
N GLU A 146 0.59 -3.79 -13.20
CA GLU A 146 -0.40 -3.76 -14.27
C GLU A 146 -1.67 -4.45 -13.78
N ARG A 147 -2.82 -3.98 -14.25
CA ARG A 147 -4.09 -4.64 -13.98
C ARG A 147 -3.99 -6.07 -14.49
N ILE A 148 -3.76 -7.03 -13.59
CA ILE A 148 -3.69 -8.43 -13.95
C ILE A 148 -5.01 -8.81 -14.62
N THR A 149 -4.90 -9.54 -15.73
CA THR A 149 -6.07 -10.14 -16.35
C THR A 149 -6.76 -11.01 -15.30
N PRO A 150 -8.06 -10.83 -15.06
CA PRO A 150 -8.78 -11.68 -14.13
C PRO A 150 -8.54 -13.13 -14.53
N VAL A 151 -8.03 -13.94 -13.59
CA VAL A 151 -7.88 -15.38 -13.84
C VAL A 151 -9.26 -15.88 -14.22
N ALA A 152 -9.39 -16.38 -15.46
CA ALA A 152 -10.66 -16.82 -16.00
C ALA A 152 -11.35 -17.75 -15.01
N GLY A 153 -12.65 -17.55 -14.80
CA GLY A 153 -13.47 -18.45 -14.01
C GLY A 153 -14.41 -17.77 -13.02
N ILE A 154 -15.03 -18.59 -12.17
CA ILE A 154 -16.04 -18.16 -11.22
C ILE A 154 -15.38 -18.08 -9.83
N PRO A 155 -15.65 -17.04 -9.02
CA PRO A 155 -15.23 -17.00 -7.63
C PRO A 155 -15.62 -18.29 -6.89
N PRO A 156 -14.75 -18.83 -6.01
CA PRO A 156 -15.07 -20.03 -5.26
C PRO A 156 -16.28 -19.78 -4.35
N ILE A 157 -17.13 -20.79 -4.22
CA ILE A 157 -18.25 -20.76 -3.27
C ILE A 157 -17.65 -20.85 -1.87
N LEU A 158 -17.76 -19.76 -1.11
CA LEU A 158 -17.20 -19.67 0.26
C LEU A 158 -17.99 -20.48 1.28
N HIS A 159 -19.25 -20.80 0.96
CA HIS A 159 -20.16 -21.50 1.87
C HIS A 159 -20.76 -22.71 1.16
N GLY A 160 -20.20 -23.88 1.48
CA GLY A 160 -20.75 -25.16 1.05
C GLY A 160 -20.28 -25.66 -0.32
N PRO A 161 -20.85 -26.78 -0.78
CA PRO A 161 -20.47 -27.42 -2.03
C PRO A 161 -21.01 -26.68 -3.27
N SER A 162 -20.19 -26.57 -4.33
CA SER A 162 -20.66 -26.21 -5.68
C SER A 162 -21.63 -27.24 -6.27
N SER A 163 -22.66 -26.77 -7.00
CA SER A 163 -23.60 -27.60 -7.76
C SER A 163 -22.99 -28.20 -9.04
N PHE A 164 -21.84 -27.67 -9.47
CA PHE A 164 -21.09 -28.10 -10.65
C PHE A 164 -19.62 -28.36 -10.29
N CYS A 165 -18.80 -28.81 -11.25
CA CYS A 165 -17.37 -29.01 -11.05
C CYS A 165 -16.65 -27.68 -10.76
N ALA A 166 -16.04 -27.55 -9.58
CA ALA A 166 -15.32 -26.34 -9.17
C ALA A 166 -14.17 -25.96 -10.12
N PHE A 167 -13.66 -26.91 -10.91
CA PHE A 167 -12.57 -26.70 -11.85
C PHE A 167 -13.03 -26.39 -13.28
N ALA A 168 -14.31 -26.60 -13.63
CA ALA A 168 -14.82 -26.39 -14.98
C ALA A 168 -14.45 -25.02 -15.60
N PRO A 169 -14.48 -23.90 -14.85
CA PRO A 169 -14.15 -22.59 -15.42
C PRO A 169 -12.67 -22.39 -15.79
N ARG A 170 -11.77 -23.29 -15.35
CA ARG A 170 -10.31 -23.22 -15.58
C ARG A 170 -9.73 -24.51 -16.15
N CYS A 171 -10.57 -25.51 -16.44
CA CYS A 171 -10.15 -26.82 -16.90
C CYS A 171 -10.16 -26.85 -18.43
N GLU A 172 -9.00 -27.11 -19.05
CA GLU A 172 -8.88 -27.25 -20.52
C GLU A 172 -9.70 -28.43 -21.08
N PHE A 173 -10.04 -29.41 -20.24
CA PHE A 173 -10.81 -30.60 -20.59
C PHE A 173 -12.30 -30.48 -20.25
N ALA A 174 -12.77 -29.30 -19.86
CA ALA A 174 -14.16 -29.09 -19.45
C ALA A 174 -15.14 -29.43 -20.58
N ALA A 175 -16.15 -30.24 -20.25
CA ALA A 175 -17.31 -30.51 -21.10
C ALA A 175 -18.57 -29.85 -20.51
N GLU A 176 -19.68 -29.84 -21.27
CA GLU A 176 -20.92 -29.18 -20.83
C GLU A 176 -21.43 -29.69 -19.48
N PHE A 177 -21.37 -31.00 -19.23
CA PHE A 177 -21.77 -31.57 -17.94
C PHE A 177 -20.89 -31.11 -16.77
N CYS A 178 -19.62 -30.73 -17.00
CA CYS A 178 -18.77 -30.18 -15.95
C CYS A 178 -19.30 -28.84 -15.42
N LYS A 179 -20.03 -28.09 -16.27
CA LYS A 179 -20.61 -26.79 -15.93
C LYS A 179 -21.97 -26.91 -15.22
N THR A 180 -22.60 -28.08 -15.24
CA THR A 180 -23.96 -28.29 -14.74
C THR A 180 -24.08 -29.34 -13.65
N GLN A 181 -23.07 -30.17 -13.43
CA GLN A 181 -23.12 -31.29 -12.48
C GLN A 181 -21.87 -31.37 -11.59
N ARG A 182 -22.09 -31.69 -10.32
CA ARG A 182 -21.01 -31.90 -9.35
C ARG A 182 -20.47 -33.33 -9.51
N PRO A 183 -19.15 -33.50 -9.72
CA PRO A 183 -18.56 -34.83 -9.83
C PRO A 183 -18.69 -35.59 -8.51
N ALA A 184 -19.15 -36.84 -8.58
CA ALA A 184 -18.94 -37.80 -7.51
C ALA A 184 -17.46 -38.24 -7.48
N PRO A 185 -16.91 -38.65 -6.32
CA PRO A 185 -15.58 -39.24 -6.27
C PRO A 185 -15.48 -40.48 -7.16
N VAL A 186 -14.47 -40.49 -8.02
CA VAL A 186 -14.08 -41.63 -8.87
C VAL A 186 -12.76 -42.18 -8.36
N LEU A 187 -12.62 -43.49 -8.23
CA LEU A 187 -11.38 -44.12 -7.80
C LEU A 187 -10.41 -44.27 -8.98
N CYS A 188 -9.16 -43.85 -8.81
CA CYS A 188 -8.07 -44.18 -9.71
C CYS A 188 -6.91 -44.85 -8.94
N GLU A 189 -5.88 -45.30 -9.65
CA GLU A 189 -4.69 -45.94 -9.07
C GLU A 189 -3.98 -45.09 -8.00
N ARG A 190 -4.12 -43.76 -8.08
CA ARG A 190 -3.53 -42.78 -7.15
C ARG A 190 -4.48 -42.35 -6.03
N GLY A 191 -5.68 -42.93 -5.96
CA GLY A 191 -6.70 -42.62 -4.98
C GLY A 191 -7.96 -41.96 -5.58
N PRO A 192 -8.91 -41.53 -4.72
CA PRO A 192 -10.15 -40.91 -5.17
C PRO A 192 -9.91 -39.51 -5.75
N VAL A 193 -10.55 -39.21 -6.87
CA VAL A 193 -10.52 -37.91 -7.56
C VAL A 193 -11.93 -37.42 -7.88
N LEU A 194 -12.09 -36.11 -8.09
CA LEU A 194 -13.38 -35.49 -8.44
C LEU A 194 -13.50 -35.20 -9.95
N CYS A 195 -12.92 -36.04 -10.81
CA CYS A 195 -12.96 -35.86 -12.26
C CYS A 195 -13.90 -36.88 -12.93
N MET A 196 -15.03 -36.42 -13.47
CA MET A 196 -15.96 -37.25 -14.26
C MET A 196 -15.38 -37.69 -15.62
N ARG A 197 -14.29 -37.08 -16.07
CA ARG A 197 -13.57 -37.40 -17.33
C ARG A 197 -12.19 -37.98 -17.07
N MET A 198 -11.97 -38.60 -15.91
CA MET A 198 -10.63 -39.05 -15.51
C MET A 198 -9.96 -39.89 -16.61
N ASP A 199 -10.67 -40.87 -17.18
CA ASP A 199 -10.14 -41.74 -18.22
C ASP A 199 -9.70 -40.98 -19.48
N HIS A 200 -10.46 -39.96 -19.88
CA HIS A 200 -10.15 -39.12 -21.04
C HIS A 200 -8.91 -38.26 -20.79
N VAL A 201 -8.86 -37.61 -19.62
CA VAL A 201 -7.73 -36.77 -19.22
C VAL A 201 -6.45 -37.60 -19.12
N LEU A 202 -6.51 -38.80 -18.52
CA LEU A 202 -5.36 -39.70 -18.43
C LEU A 202 -4.88 -40.12 -19.82
N ARG A 203 -5.78 -40.50 -20.74
CA ARG A 203 -5.39 -40.87 -22.12
C ARG A 203 -4.74 -39.70 -22.87
N GLU A 204 -5.34 -38.51 -22.84
CA GLU A 204 -4.78 -37.32 -23.51
C GLU A 204 -3.47 -36.83 -22.89
N THR A 205 -3.33 -36.90 -21.56
CA THR A 205 -2.08 -36.52 -20.88
C THR A 205 -0.97 -37.52 -21.18
N THR A 206 -1.30 -38.81 -21.31
CA THR A 206 -0.35 -39.85 -21.71
C THR A 206 0.11 -39.63 -23.16
N LEU A 207 -0.81 -39.31 -24.07
CA LEU A 207 -0.48 -38.95 -25.46
C LEU A 207 0.36 -37.67 -25.58
N ARG A 208 0.10 -36.64 -24.76
CA ARG A 208 0.90 -35.41 -24.72
C ARG A 208 2.31 -35.59 -24.13
N ARG A 209 2.58 -36.66 -23.40
CA ARG A 209 3.89 -36.92 -22.74
C ARG A 209 4.88 -37.74 -23.57
N VAL A 210 4.57 -38.08 -24.84
CA VAL A 210 5.43 -38.94 -25.68
C VAL A 210 6.35 -38.17 -26.64
N HIS A 211 6.29 -36.85 -26.69
CA HIS A 211 7.30 -36.05 -27.42
C HIS A 211 8.21 -35.33 -26.43
N ALA A 212 9.35 -35.99 -26.18
CA ALA A 212 10.57 -35.39 -25.67
C ALA A 212 11.18 -34.43 -26.70
#